data_AF-A0A4V3QZA4-F1
#
_entry.id   AF-A0A4V3QZA4-F1
#
_cell.length_a   1.000
_cell.length_b   1.000
_cell.length_c   1.000
_cell.angle_alpha   90.00
_cell.angle_beta   90.00
_cell.angle_gamma   90.00
#
_symmetry.space_group_name_H-M   'P 1'
#
loop_
_entity.id
_entity.type
_entity.pdbx_description
1 polymer ?
#
loop_
_entity_poly.entity_id
_entity_poly.type
_entity_poly.pdbx_seq_one_letter_code
_entity_poly.pdbx_strand_id
1 'polypeptide(L)'
;MAKAILAALIFAALWYLFVKPRPKPRAPKMPQDEARAILGVGADADEQAIRSAHRRLVSAVHPDKGGSEELTRRINAARDTLLRRSA
;
A
#
# COMPACT_ATOMS: atom_id res chain seq x y z
N MET A 1 -27.36 -30.00 -21.69
CA MET A 1 -26.44 -28.94 -22.19
C MET A 1 -26.69 -27.60 -21.48
N ALA A 2 -27.84 -26.93 -21.66
CA ALA A 2 -28.10 -25.60 -21.08
C ALA A 2 -27.95 -25.48 -19.54
N LYS A 3 -28.38 -26.51 -18.79
CA LYS A 3 -28.27 -26.52 -17.31
C LYS A 3 -26.82 -26.55 -16.80
N ALA A 4 -25.91 -27.18 -17.55
CA ALA A 4 -24.50 -27.24 -17.19
C ALA A 4 -23.79 -25.89 -17.44
N ILE A 5 -24.19 -25.17 -18.49
CA ILE A 5 -23.70 -23.82 -18.79
C ILE A 5 -24.16 -22.85 -17.69
N LEU A 6 -25.43 -22.93 -17.27
CA LEU A 6 -25.95 -22.09 -16.19
C LEU A 6 -25.22 -22.34 -14.87
N ALA A 7 -24.98 -23.62 -14.53
CA ALA A 7 -24.21 -23.97 -13.34
C ALA A 7 -22.76 -23.45 -13.40
N ALA A 8 -22.10 -23.56 -14.56
CA ALA A 8 -20.75 -23.02 -14.76
C ALA A 8 -20.70 -21.49 -14.65
N LEU A 9 -21.71 -20.78 -15.17
CA LEU A 9 -21.80 -19.33 -15.06
C LEU A 9 -22.06 -18.88 -13.62
N ILE A 10 -22.91 -19.59 -12.87
CA ILE A 10 -23.13 -19.31 -11.44
C ILE A 10 -21.86 -19.57 -10.66
N PHE A 11 -21.15 -20.67 -10.92
CA PHE A 11 -19.89 -20.98 -10.25
C PHE A 11 -18.82 -19.94 -10.56
N ALA A 12 -18.70 -19.51 -11.82
CA ALA A 12 -17.79 -18.44 -12.22
C ALA A 12 -18.15 -17.09 -11.57
N ALA A 13 -19.44 -16.77 -11.48
CA ALA A 13 -19.92 -15.54 -10.82
C ALA A 13 -19.66 -15.59 -9.32
N LEU A 14 -19.93 -16.71 -8.65
CA LEU A 14 -19.62 -16.89 -7.24
C LEU A 14 -18.11 -16.82 -6.99
N TRP A 15 -17.30 -17.50 -7.80
CA TRP A 15 -15.84 -17.39 -7.74
C TRP A 15 -15.39 -15.94 -7.90
N TYR A 16 -15.92 -15.24 -8.91
CA TYR A 16 -15.58 -13.84 -9.18
C TYR A 16 -15.97 -12.90 -8.02
N LEU A 17 -17.16 -13.10 -7.43
CA LEU A 17 -17.64 -12.29 -6.31
C LEU A 17 -16.84 -12.50 -5.02
N PHE A 18 -16.30 -13.70 -4.79
CA PHE A 18 -15.50 -14.01 -3.61
C PHE A 18 -13.99 -13.76 -3.79
N VAL A 19 -13.48 -13.80 -5.03
CA VAL A 19 -12.05 -13.66 -5.30
C VAL A 19 -11.64 -12.23 -5.65
N LYS A 20 -12.57 -11.34 -6.03
CA LYS A 20 -12.22 -9.96 -6.38
C LYS A 20 -11.74 -9.19 -5.12
N PRO A 21 -10.47 -8.77 -5.03
CA PRO A 21 -9.98 -8.03 -3.88
C PRO A 21 -10.73 -6.69 -3.80
N ARG A 22 -11.25 -6.38 -2.61
CA ARG A 22 -11.90 -5.08 -2.38
C ARG A 22 -10.87 -3.97 -2.66
N PRO A 23 -11.23 -2.94 -3.44
CA PRO A 23 -10.33 -1.82 -3.66
C PRO A 23 -9.99 -1.22 -2.29
N LYS A 24 -8.71 -1.19 -1.95
CA LYS A 24 -8.23 -0.64 -0.67
C LYS A 24 -8.65 0.83 -0.64
N PRO A 25 -9.42 1.29 0.37
CA PRO A 25 -9.78 2.70 0.47
C PRO A 25 -8.50 3.53 0.39
N ARG A 26 -8.46 4.54 -0.47
CA ARG A 26 -7.32 5.46 -0.53
C ARG A 26 -7.21 6.11 0.85
N ALA A 27 -6.14 5.80 1.56
CA ALA A 27 -5.84 6.43 2.83
C ALA A 27 -5.88 7.96 2.66
N PRO A 28 -6.33 8.72 3.69
CA PRO A 28 -6.30 10.18 3.64
C PRO A 28 -4.92 10.67 3.19
N LYS A 29 -4.90 11.64 2.28
CA LYS A 29 -3.66 12.17 1.71
C LYS A 29 -2.86 12.84 2.83
N MET A 30 -1.76 12.22 3.23
CA MET A 30 -0.80 12.79 4.15
C MET A 30 -0.18 14.06 3.53
N PRO A 31 0.01 15.15 4.29
CA PRO A 31 0.76 16.31 3.82
C PRO A 31 2.19 15.92 3.44
N GLN A 32 2.77 16.56 2.41
CA GLN A 32 4.12 16.22 1.95
C GLN A 32 5.18 16.47 3.02
N ASP A 33 5.04 17.54 3.78
CA ASP A 33 6.01 17.89 4.83
C ASP A 33 5.96 16.87 5.98
N GLU A 34 4.77 16.36 6.30
CA GLU A 34 4.63 15.25 7.23
C GLU A 34 5.26 13.97 6.66
N ALA A 35 5.03 13.66 5.39
CA ALA A 35 5.62 12.49 4.74
C ALA A 35 7.16 12.55 4.69
N ARG A 36 7.72 13.74 4.42
CA ARG A 36 9.16 14.01 4.49
C ARG A 36 9.71 13.84 5.89
N ALA A 37 9.02 14.39 6.90
CA ALA A 37 9.40 14.25 8.29
C ALA A 37 9.40 12.78 8.75
N ILE A 38 8.37 12.00 8.38
CA ILE A 38 8.28 10.57 8.69
C ILE A 38 9.42 9.77 8.04
N LEU A 39 9.77 10.08 6.79
CA LEU A 39 10.86 9.39 6.09
C LEU A 39 12.24 9.94 6.43
N GLY A 40 12.35 11.09 7.10
CA GLY A 40 13.60 11.76 7.39
C GLY A 40 14.33 12.20 6.12
N VAL A 41 13.59 12.66 5.11
CA VAL A 41 14.15 13.11 3.82
C VAL A 41 13.91 14.60 3.60
N GLY A 42 14.84 15.26 2.91
CA GLY A 42 14.74 16.69 2.58
C GLY A 42 13.71 17.00 1.49
N ALA A 43 13.48 18.29 1.26
CA ALA A 43 12.59 18.76 0.19
C ALA A 43 13.07 18.34 -1.21
N ASP A 44 14.39 18.29 -1.40
CA ASP A 44 15.07 17.97 -2.66
C ASP A 44 15.39 16.47 -2.81
N ALA A 45 14.85 15.62 -1.95
CA ALA A 45 15.09 14.19 -2.01
C ALA A 45 14.52 13.58 -3.29
N ASP A 46 15.38 12.86 -4.02
CA ASP A 46 14.98 12.12 -5.20
C ASP A 46 14.20 10.84 -4.83
N GLU A 47 13.62 10.20 -5.85
CA GLU A 47 12.87 8.97 -5.68
C GLU A 47 13.72 7.84 -5.06
N GLN A 48 15.01 7.78 -5.38
CA GLN A 48 15.91 6.77 -4.85
C GLN A 48 16.13 6.95 -3.34
N ALA A 49 16.32 8.19 -2.88
CA ALA A 49 16.46 8.56 -1.48
C ALA A 49 15.18 8.23 -0.70
N ILE A 50 14.00 8.55 -1.25
CA ILE A 50 12.68 8.21 -0.67
C ILE A 50 12.55 6.68 -0.51
N ARG A 51 12.83 5.90 -1.56
CA ARG A 51 12.75 4.44 -1.51
C ARG A 51 13.77 3.83 -0.54
N SER A 52 14.97 4.39 -0.47
CA SER A 52 16.01 3.94 0.46
C SER A 52 15.62 4.20 1.91
N ALA A 53 15.15 5.41 2.23
CA ALA A 53 14.67 5.77 3.56
C ALA A 53 13.52 4.87 4.01
N HIS A 54 12.56 4.63 3.11
CA HIS A 54 11.44 3.72 3.36
C HIS A 54 11.90 2.30 3.72
N ARG A 55 12.81 1.70 2.93
CA ARG A 55 13.31 0.34 3.22
C ARG A 55 14.01 0.25 4.58
N ARG A 56 14.84 1.25 4.93
CA ARG A 56 15.52 1.30 6.23
C ARG A 56 14.52 1.34 7.38
N LEU A 57 13.52 2.22 7.29
CA LEU A 57 12.52 2.41 8.33
C LEU A 57 11.62 1.18 8.49
N VAL A 58 11.09 0.62 7.40
CA VAL A 58 10.26 -0.61 7.47
C VAL A 58 11.04 -1.77 8.07
N SER A 59 12.31 -1.92 7.71
CA SER A 59 13.16 -3.00 8.26
C SER A 59 13.39 -2.86 9.77
N ALA A 60 13.34 -1.63 10.29
CA ALA A 60 13.49 -1.32 11.71
C ALA A 60 12.19 -1.46 12.50
N VAL A 61 11.04 -1.13 11.91
CA VAL A 61 9.73 -1.12 12.61
C VAL A 61 8.85 -2.34 12.33
N HIS A 62 9.36 -3.34 11.60
CA HIS A 62 8.55 -4.48 11.16
C HIS A 62 7.97 -5.25 12.37
N PRO A 63 6.67 -5.59 12.37
CA PRO A 63 6.02 -6.31 13.48
C PRO A 63 6.69 -7.64 13.80
N ASP A 64 7.21 -8.35 12.80
CA ASP A 64 7.93 -9.63 12.99
C ASP A 64 9.20 -9.50 13.85
N LYS A 65 9.71 -8.27 14.04
CA LYS A 65 10.87 -7.98 14.91
C LYS A 65 10.46 -7.29 16.21
N GLY A 66 9.18 -7.34 16.58
CA GLY A 66 8.62 -6.64 17.74
C GLY A 66 8.27 -5.17 17.47
N GLY A 67 8.22 -4.76 16.20
CA GLY A 67 7.81 -3.42 15.80
C GLY A 67 6.29 -3.22 15.74
N SER A 68 5.85 -2.10 15.18
CA SER A 68 4.43 -1.71 15.15
C SER A 68 3.87 -1.76 13.74
N GLU A 69 2.74 -2.45 13.59
CA GLU A 69 1.96 -2.45 12.35
C GLU A 69 1.50 -1.03 11.98
N GLU A 70 1.10 -0.23 12.98
CA GLU A 70 0.66 1.14 12.77
C GLU A 70 1.80 2.04 12.28
N LEU A 71 2.99 1.92 12.85
CA LEU A 71 4.17 2.64 12.36
C LEU A 71 4.51 2.24 10.94
N THR A 72 4.44 0.95 10.62
CA THR A 72 4.67 0.43 9.27
C THR A 72 3.65 0.99 8.28
N ARG A 73 2.36 1.04 8.66
CA ARG A 73 1.31 1.67 7.86
C ARG A 73 1.60 3.15 7.60
N ARG A 74 2.03 3.90 8.61
CA ARG A 74 2.35 5.32 8.51
C ARG A 74 3.56 5.59 7.59
N ILE A 75 4.61 4.77 7.69
CA ILE A 75 5.80 4.83 6.81
C ILE A 75 5.42 4.51 5.36
N ASN A 76 4.56 3.52 5.14
CA ASN A 76 4.05 3.20 3.80
C ASN A 76 3.23 4.35 3.21
N ALA A 77 2.37 4.98 4.00
CA ALA A 77 1.57 6.13 3.58
C ALA A 77 2.46 7.33 3.20
N ALA A 78 3.55 7.57 3.93
CA ALA A 78 4.52 8.61 3.63
C ALA A 78 5.20 8.38 2.26
N ARG A 79 5.70 7.16 2.01
CA ARG A 79 6.28 6.78 0.70
C ARG A 79 5.28 7.00 -0.42
N ASP A 80 4.07 6.48 -0.27
CA ASP A 80 3.05 6.56 -1.32
C ASP A 80 2.64 8.01 -1.62
N THR A 81 2.73 8.89 -0.62
CA THR A 81 2.45 10.33 -0.79
C THR A 81 3.52 11.02 -1.62
N LEU A 82 4.80 10.75 -1.35
CA LEU A 82 5.89 11.38 -2.09
C LEU A 82 6.03 10.80 -3.51
N LEU A 83 5.91 9.48 -3.68
CA LEU A 83 6.10 8.83 -4.98
C LEU A 83 4.91 8.98 -5.94
N ARG A 84 3.67 9.15 -5.45
CA ARG A 84 2.51 9.41 -6.33
C ARG A 84 2.62 10.72 -7.10
N ARG A 85 3.46 11.65 -6.66
CA ARG A 85 3.69 12.92 -7.33
C ARG A 85 4.94 12.92 -8.22
N SER A 86 5.81 11.93 -8.06
CA SER A 86 7.00 11.72 -8.89
C SER A 86 6.68 11.07 -10.24
N ALA A 87 5.43 10.66 -10.46
CA ALA A 87 4.93 10.05 -11.69
C ALA A 87 4.10 11.03 -12.52
#